data_AF-A0A5R2N1Q2-F1
#
_entry.id   AF-A0A5R2N1Q2-F1
#
_cell.length_a   1.000
_cell.length_b   1.000
_cell.length_c   1.000
_cell.angle_alpha   90.00
_cell.angle_beta   90.00
_cell.angle_gamma   90.00
#
_symmetry.space_group_name_H-M   'P 1'
#
loop_
_entity.id
_entity.type
_entity.pdbx_description
1 polymer ?
#
loop_
_entity_poly.entity_id
_entity_poly.type
_entity_poly.pdbx_seq_one_letter_code
_entity_poly.pdbx_strand_id
1 'polypeptide(L)'
;QEAVADETEAKVESETAPHLRDPIGALAQAAGYEDGESWWADIIEQNPEPGPIFAAIADAMTTLREGEGPLAEFEAKREAHMRLEIAAARKEFDGPIAVVCGAFHVPALQATRPQKEDQALLKGLARRKSTMTWAPWTGP
;
A
#
# COMPACT_ATOMS: atom_id res chain seq x y z
N GLN A 1 -2.90 41.83 25.17
CA GLN A 1 -1.73 41.00 25.52
C GLN A 1 -2.23 40.08 26.63
N GLU A 2 -2.30 38.76 26.52
CA GLU A 2 -1.72 37.79 25.59
C GLU A 2 -2.24 36.43 26.12
N ALA A 3 -3.42 35.97 25.67
CA ALA A 3 -4.07 34.79 26.28
C ALA A 3 -5.17 34.14 25.42
N VAL A 4 -5.07 34.19 24.08
CA VAL A 4 -6.04 33.51 23.18
C VAL A 4 -5.33 32.76 22.04
N ALA A 5 -4.00 32.75 21.99
CA ALA A 5 -3.26 32.13 20.90
C ALA A 5 -2.92 30.64 21.12
N ASP A 6 -3.17 30.10 22.32
CA ASP A 6 -2.61 28.79 22.73
C ASP A 6 -3.61 27.61 22.65
N GLU A 7 -4.89 27.86 22.36
CA GLU A 7 -5.91 26.80 22.29
C GLU A 7 -6.14 26.26 20.86
N THR A 8 -5.50 26.86 19.84
CA THR A 8 -5.73 26.46 18.44
C THR A 8 -4.68 25.46 17.92
N GLU A 9 -3.53 25.34 18.58
CA GLU A 9 -2.47 24.39 18.18
C GLU A 9 -2.61 22.99 18.82
N ALA A 10 -3.39 22.85 19.90
CA ALA A 10 -3.58 21.60 20.62
C ALA A 10 -4.76 20.73 20.13
N LYS A 11 -5.37 21.06 18.97
CA LYS A 11 -6.49 20.30 18.39
C LYS A 11 -6.20 19.71 17.01
N VAL A 12 -4.97 19.25 16.83
CA VAL A 12 -4.59 18.36 15.70
C VAL A 12 -4.18 16.98 16.24
N GLU A 13 -4.69 16.59 17.41
CA GLU A 13 -4.65 15.20 17.85
C GLU A 13 -5.79 14.40 17.22
N SER A 14 -5.39 13.59 16.24
CA SER A 14 -5.94 12.28 15.91
C SER A 14 -7.45 12.17 15.64
N GLU A 15 -7.93 12.79 14.56
CA GLU A 15 -8.80 12.02 13.67
C GLU A 15 -7.89 11.15 12.79
N THR A 16 -7.35 10.08 13.37
CA THR A 16 -6.74 9.01 12.60
C THR A 16 -7.85 8.45 11.75
N ALA A 17 -7.91 8.90 10.51
CA ALA A 17 -8.81 8.31 9.54
C ALA A 17 -8.55 6.78 9.54
N PRO A 18 -9.56 5.92 9.35
CA PRO A 18 -9.44 4.44 9.41
C PRO A 18 -8.49 3.82 8.35
N HIS A 19 -7.56 4.59 7.81
CA HIS A 19 -6.77 4.36 6.59
C HIS A 19 -5.32 3.91 6.87
N LEU A 20 -4.97 3.64 8.13
CA LEU A 20 -3.65 3.11 8.49
C LEU A 20 -3.86 1.82 9.30
N ARG A 21 -4.32 0.77 8.63
CA ARG A 21 -4.06 -0.58 9.11
C ARG A 21 -2.62 -0.89 8.73
N ASP A 22 -1.85 -1.37 9.70
CA ASP A 22 -0.46 -1.77 9.51
C ASP A 22 -0.41 -3.30 9.32
N PRO A 23 -0.51 -3.80 8.06
CA PRO A 23 -0.49 -5.24 7.80
C PRO A 23 0.85 -5.87 8.19
N ILE A 24 1.96 -5.12 8.11
CA ILE A 24 3.27 -5.61 8.51
C ILE A 24 3.35 -5.72 10.04
N GLY A 25 2.83 -4.72 10.76
CA GLY A 25 2.68 -4.77 12.21
C GLY A 25 1.82 -5.95 12.68
N ALA A 26 0.75 -6.30 11.95
CA ALA A 26 -0.06 -7.48 12.27
C ALA A 26 0.73 -8.80 12.14
N LEU A 27 1.57 -8.94 11.10
CA LEU A 27 2.47 -10.10 10.97
C LEU A 27 3.53 -10.12 12.06
N ALA A 28 4.10 -8.97 12.37
CA ALA A 28 5.11 -8.82 13.42
C ALA A 28 4.56 -9.27 14.78
N GLN A 29 3.38 -8.78 15.17
CA GLN A 29 2.72 -9.18 16.41
C GLN A 29 2.43 -10.68 16.46
N ALA A 30 1.96 -11.27 15.35
CA ALA A 30 1.73 -12.72 15.25
C ALA A 30 3.03 -13.53 15.38
N ALA A 31 4.17 -12.95 14.97
CA ALA A 31 5.49 -13.52 15.11
C ALA A 31 6.17 -13.21 16.46
N GLY A 32 5.51 -12.46 17.36
CA GLY A 32 6.04 -12.10 18.68
C GLY A 32 6.97 -10.87 18.69
N TYR A 33 6.96 -10.06 17.64
CA TYR A 33 7.69 -8.79 17.55
C TYR A 33 6.84 -7.63 18.09
N GLU A 34 7.52 -6.61 18.65
CA GLU A 34 6.86 -5.40 19.15
C GLU A 34 6.43 -4.46 18.01
N ASP A 35 7.16 -4.46 16.89
CA ASP A 35 6.92 -3.57 15.76
C ASP A 35 7.26 -4.23 14.40
N GLY A 36 6.66 -3.68 13.34
CA GLY A 36 6.81 -4.16 11.97
C GLY A 36 8.20 -3.97 11.37
N GLU A 37 8.93 -2.93 11.78
CA GLU A 37 10.25 -2.61 11.23
C GLU A 37 11.30 -3.60 11.73
N SER A 38 11.28 -3.95 13.02
CA SER A 38 12.14 -4.98 13.61
C SER A 38 11.92 -6.34 12.94
N TRP A 39 10.65 -6.71 12.73
CA TRP A 39 10.31 -7.95 12.01
C TRP A 39 10.80 -7.91 10.55
N TRP A 40 10.63 -6.78 9.86
CA TRP A 40 11.06 -6.62 8.48
C TRP A 40 12.59 -6.71 8.35
N ALA A 41 13.33 -6.02 9.21
CA ALA A 41 14.79 -6.05 9.22
C ALA A 41 15.32 -7.48 9.41
N ASP A 42 14.76 -8.23 10.36
CA ASP A 42 15.22 -9.58 10.68
C ASP A 42 14.85 -10.59 9.58
N ILE A 43 13.59 -10.60 9.15
CA ILE A 43 13.05 -11.65 8.27
C ILE A 43 13.31 -11.38 6.79
N ILE A 44 13.37 -10.10 6.40
CA ILE A 44 13.51 -9.69 5.00
C ILE A 44 14.91 -9.17 4.69
N GLU A 45 15.41 -8.21 5.47
CA GLU A 45 16.66 -7.52 5.10
C GLU A 45 17.92 -8.31 5.48
N GLN A 46 17.92 -8.93 6.65
CA GLN A 46 19.10 -9.61 7.21
C GLN A 46 19.08 -11.12 6.99
N ASN A 47 18.02 -11.67 6.39
CA ASN A 47 17.85 -13.10 6.23
C ASN A 47 18.82 -13.68 5.17
N PRO A 48 19.80 -14.51 5.56
CA PRO A 48 20.81 -15.04 4.63
C PRO A 48 20.26 -16.18 3.76
N GLU A 49 19.13 -16.80 4.12
CA GLU A 49 18.47 -17.88 3.39
C GLU A 49 16.97 -17.58 3.22
N PRO A 50 16.59 -16.58 2.40
CA PRO A 50 15.22 -16.09 2.34
C PRO A 50 14.20 -17.10 1.80
N GLY A 51 14.66 -18.20 1.19
CA GLY A 51 13.76 -19.16 0.54
C GLY A 51 12.84 -18.47 -0.48
N PRO A 52 11.58 -18.91 -0.65
CA PRO A 52 10.62 -18.28 -1.55
C PRO A 52 9.92 -17.06 -0.91
N ILE A 53 10.68 -16.11 -0.38
CA ILE A 53 10.16 -15.02 0.47
C ILE A 53 9.01 -14.21 -0.16
N PHE A 54 9.07 -13.92 -1.46
CA PHE A 54 8.01 -13.18 -2.14
C PHE A 54 6.68 -13.95 -2.16
N ALA A 55 6.73 -15.26 -2.37
CA ALA A 55 5.54 -16.10 -2.35
C ALA A 55 4.97 -16.17 -0.92
N ALA A 56 5.84 -16.34 0.08
CA ALA A 56 5.42 -16.34 1.48
C ALA A 56 4.78 -15.00 1.91
N ILE A 57 5.34 -13.86 1.48
CA ILE A 57 4.74 -12.54 1.72
C ILE A 57 3.39 -12.44 1.00
N ALA A 58 3.28 -12.86 -0.26
CA ALA A 58 2.02 -12.80 -0.99
C ALA A 58 0.91 -13.62 -0.32
N ASP A 59 1.25 -14.81 0.19
CA ASP A 59 0.35 -15.68 0.94
C ASP A 59 -0.07 -15.05 2.28
N ALA A 60 0.89 -14.45 3.00
CA ALA A 60 0.62 -13.74 4.25
C ALA A 60 -0.32 -12.54 4.02
N MET A 61 -0.07 -11.73 2.99
CA MET A 61 -0.94 -10.60 2.63
C MET A 61 -2.33 -11.06 2.20
N THR A 62 -2.43 -12.19 1.49
CA THR A 62 -3.73 -12.78 1.12
C THR A 62 -4.51 -13.17 2.38
N THR A 63 -3.85 -13.88 3.31
CA THR A 63 -4.45 -14.34 4.56
C THR A 63 -4.95 -13.18 5.43
N LEU A 64 -4.14 -12.12 5.58
CA LEU A 64 -4.55 -10.91 6.31
C LEU A 64 -5.80 -10.29 5.70
N ARG A 65 -5.84 -10.14 4.37
CA ARG A 65 -6.99 -9.55 3.66
C ARG A 65 -8.27 -10.36 3.82
N GLU A 66 -8.18 -11.68 3.90
CA GLU A 66 -9.34 -12.56 4.14
C GLU A 66 -9.89 -12.39 5.56
N GLY A 67 -9.02 -12.21 6.56
CA GLY A 67 -9.41 -12.01 7.96
C GLY A 67 -9.94 -10.61 8.30
N GLU A 68 -9.57 -9.60 7.51
CA GLU A 68 -9.80 -8.18 7.82
C GLU A 68 -11.14 -7.59 7.33
N GLY A 69 -11.92 -8.37 6.57
CA GLY A 69 -13.19 -7.91 6.00
C GLY A 69 -13.01 -6.94 4.82
N PRO A 70 -14.05 -6.14 4.48
CA PRO A 70 -14.02 -5.29 3.30
C PRO A 70 -12.88 -4.25 3.34
N LEU A 71 -12.20 -4.08 2.21
CA LEU A 71 -11.19 -3.04 2.03
C LEU A 71 -11.80 -1.65 2.24
N ALA A 72 -11.00 -0.75 2.82
CA ALA A 72 -11.33 0.66 2.87
C ALA A 72 -11.58 1.20 1.45
N GLU A 73 -12.56 2.09 1.30
CA GLU A 73 -12.96 2.63 -0.01
C GLU A 73 -11.78 3.30 -0.75
N PHE A 74 -10.92 3.98 -0.01
CA PHE A 74 -9.71 4.60 -0.56
C PHE A 74 -8.75 3.56 -1.15
N GLU A 75 -8.52 2.45 -0.43
CA GLU A 75 -7.67 1.35 -0.89
C GLU A 75 -8.26 0.65 -2.11
N ALA A 76 -9.57 0.43 -2.13
CA ALA A 76 -10.25 -0.14 -3.29
C ALA A 76 -10.06 0.74 -4.55
N LYS A 77 -10.14 2.08 -4.40
CA LYS A 77 -9.88 3.04 -5.48
C LYS A 77 -8.42 3.06 -5.89
N ARG A 78 -7.48 3.03 -4.94
CA ARG A 78 -6.05 2.96 -5.20
C ARG A 78 -5.70 1.72 -6.02
N GLU A 79 -6.16 0.55 -5.59
CA GLU A 79 -5.91 -0.72 -6.30
C GLU A 79 -6.58 -0.75 -7.69
N ALA A 80 -7.77 -0.16 -7.83
CA ALA A 80 -8.42 -0.01 -9.13
C ALA A 80 -7.60 0.82 -10.11
N HIS A 81 -7.02 1.93 -9.64
CA HIS A 81 -6.13 2.75 -10.45
C HIS A 81 -4.87 1.97 -10.85
N MET A 82 -4.22 1.28 -9.90
CA MET A 82 -3.02 0.48 -10.17
C MET A 82 -3.27 -0.60 -11.25
N ARG A 83 -4.37 -1.35 -11.17
CA ARG A 83 -4.72 -2.36 -12.18
C ARG A 83 -4.95 -1.75 -13.57
N LEU A 84 -5.58 -0.57 -13.64
CA LEU A 84 -5.79 0.13 -14.91
C LEU A 84 -4.48 0.63 -15.52
N GLU A 85 -3.55 1.14 -14.71
CA GLU A 85 -2.21 1.56 -15.18
C GLU A 85 -1.40 0.36 -15.68
N ILE A 86 -1.43 -0.77 -14.98
CA ILE A 86 -0.81 -2.02 -15.45
C ILE A 86 -1.42 -2.45 -16.79
N ALA A 87 -2.74 -2.41 -16.92
CA ALA A 87 -3.43 -2.75 -18.16
C ALA A 87 -3.13 -1.79 -19.31
N ALA A 88 -2.90 -0.50 -19.02
CA ALA A 88 -2.45 0.49 -20.00
C ALA A 88 -1.02 0.21 -20.45
N ALA A 89 -0.09 -0.01 -19.50
CA ALA A 89 1.30 -0.34 -19.78
C ALA A 89 1.42 -1.60 -20.66
N ARG A 90 0.61 -2.64 -20.40
CA ARG A 90 0.56 -3.86 -21.23
C ARG A 90 0.12 -3.65 -22.67
N LYS A 91 -0.55 -2.53 -22.99
CA LYS A 91 -0.91 -2.17 -24.37
C LYS A 91 0.17 -1.34 -25.05
N GLU A 92 0.93 -0.60 -24.27
CA GLU A 92 1.96 0.33 -24.76
C GLU A 92 3.31 -0.37 -24.97
N PHE A 93 3.65 -1.32 -24.09
CA PHE A 93 4.93 -2.01 -24.09
C PHE A 93 4.74 -3.49 -24.41
N ASP A 94 5.53 -3.98 -25.35
CA ASP A 94 5.66 -5.41 -25.61
C ASP A 94 6.77 -6.00 -24.72
N GLY A 95 6.51 -7.17 -24.14
CA GLY A 95 7.44 -7.87 -23.25
C GLY A 95 7.08 -7.84 -21.75
N PRO A 96 8.00 -8.31 -20.89
CA PRO A 96 7.75 -8.43 -19.44
C PRO A 96 7.59 -7.06 -18.78
N ILE A 97 6.61 -6.95 -17.87
CA ILE A 97 6.39 -5.77 -17.03
C ILE A 97 6.67 -6.15 -15.58
N ALA A 98 7.56 -5.39 -14.93
CA ALA A 98 7.76 -5.44 -13.50
C ALA A 98 6.91 -4.35 -12.82
N VAL A 99 6.21 -4.72 -11.74
CA VAL A 99 5.42 -3.79 -10.93
C VAL A 99 6.07 -3.67 -9.56
N VAL A 100 6.46 -2.45 -9.17
CA VAL A 100 6.99 -2.15 -7.84
C VAL A 100 5.87 -1.51 -7.02
N CYS A 101 5.46 -2.19 -5.94
CA CYS A 101 4.37 -1.73 -5.08
C CYS A 101 4.56 -2.26 -3.66
N GLY A 102 3.81 -1.68 -2.69
CA GLY A 102 3.76 -2.22 -1.34
C GLY A 102 3.15 -3.62 -1.32
N ALA A 103 3.72 -4.51 -0.48
CA ALA A 103 3.36 -5.93 -0.43
C ALA A 103 1.85 -6.18 -0.26
N PHE A 104 1.15 -5.35 0.53
CA PHE A 104 -0.28 -5.46 0.78
C PHE A 104 -1.15 -5.42 -0.50
N HIS A 105 -0.67 -4.77 -1.56
CA HIS A 105 -1.40 -4.66 -2.82
C HIS A 105 -1.21 -5.89 -3.73
N VAL A 106 -0.19 -6.72 -3.50
CA VAL A 106 0.16 -7.85 -4.39
C VAL A 106 -1.05 -8.75 -4.71
N PRO A 107 -1.85 -9.22 -3.72
CA PRO A 107 -3.01 -10.06 -4.01
C PRO A 107 -4.02 -9.39 -4.96
N ALA A 108 -4.20 -8.08 -4.80
CA ALA A 108 -5.13 -7.30 -5.61
C ALA A 108 -4.67 -7.08 -7.05
N LEU A 109 -3.36 -7.08 -7.29
CA LEU A 109 -2.77 -6.92 -8.63
C LEU A 109 -2.62 -8.26 -9.37
N GLN A 110 -2.58 -9.38 -8.64
CA GLN A 110 -2.60 -10.73 -9.21
C GLN A 110 -4.01 -11.22 -9.54
N ALA A 111 -5.03 -10.69 -8.85
CA ALA A 111 -6.42 -11.04 -9.09
C ALA A 111 -6.90 -10.68 -10.52
N THR A 112 -7.64 -11.58 -11.14
CA THR A 112 -8.31 -11.28 -12.42
C THR A 112 -9.59 -10.50 -12.14
N ARG A 113 -9.66 -9.25 -12.64
CA ARG A 113 -10.81 -8.38 -12.48
C ARG A 113 -11.19 -7.68 -13.80
N PRO A 114 -12.49 -7.54 -14.13
CA PRO A 114 -12.91 -6.76 -15.29
C PRO A 114 -12.55 -5.28 -15.14
N GLN A 115 -11.88 -4.69 -16.14
CA GLN A 115 -11.50 -3.27 -16.13
C GLN A 115 -12.70 -2.32 -15.94
N LYS A 116 -13.90 -2.73 -16.36
CA LYS A 116 -15.14 -1.94 -16.19
C LYS A 116 -15.49 -1.73 -14.72
N GLU A 117 -15.18 -2.70 -13.85
CA GLU A 117 -15.41 -2.54 -12.41
C GLU A 117 -14.44 -1.53 -11.79
N ASP A 118 -13.16 -1.59 -12.17
CA ASP A 118 -12.15 -0.63 -11.71
C ASP A 118 -12.49 0.80 -12.19
N GLN A 119 -12.93 0.94 -13.45
CA GLN A 119 -13.40 2.22 -13.99
C GLN A 119 -14.62 2.76 -13.23
N ALA A 120 -15.52 1.88 -12.77
CA ALA A 120 -16.68 2.28 -11.99
C ALA A 120 -16.28 2.82 -10.61
N LEU A 121 -15.27 2.23 -9.97
CA LEU A 121 -14.75 2.69 -8.67
C LEU A 121 -14.13 4.09 -8.73
N LEU A 122 -13.53 4.45 -9.87
CA LEU A 122 -12.87 5.74 -10.07
C LEU A 122 -13.81 6.83 -10.61
N LYS A 123 -15.04 6.47 -11.00
CA LYS A 123 -15.99 7.40 -11.60
C LYS A 123 -16.35 8.52 -10.62
N GLY A 124 -16.32 9.76 -11.10
CA GLY A 124 -16.72 10.93 -10.30
C GLY A 124 -15.64 11.47 -9.36
N LEU A 125 -14.44 10.87 -9.34
CA LEU A 125 -13.32 11.45 -8.60
C LEU A 125 -12.92 12.80 -9.19
N ALA A 126 -12.85 13.82 -8.32
CA ALA A 126 -12.39 15.14 -8.70
C ALA A 126 -10.90 15.10 -9.05
N ARG A 127 -10.54 15.69 -10.20
CA ARG A 127 -9.14 15.89 -10.55
C ARG A 127 -8.49 16.86 -9.56
N ARG A 128 -7.34 16.46 -9.04
CA ARG A 128 -6.48 17.30 -8.21
C ARG A 128 -5.29 17.75 -9.06
N LYS A 129 -4.90 19.02 -8.94
CA LYS A 129 -3.61 19.46 -9.47
C LYS A 129 -2.53 18.86 -8.57
N SER A 130 -1.63 18.09 -9.16
CA SER A 130 -0.51 17.47 -8.47
C SER A 130 0.77 17.89 -9.16
N THR A 131 1.79 18.20 -8.36
CA THR A 131 3.17 18.42 -8.83
C THR A 131 3.99 17.23 -8.35
N MET A 132 4.80 16.66 -9.23
CA MET A 132 5.70 15.56 -8.91
C MET A 132 7.13 15.97 -9.27
N THR A 133 8.07 15.66 -8.37
CA THR A 133 9.50 15.84 -8.60
C THR A 133 10.14 14.47 -8.67
N TRP A 134 10.84 14.19 -9.76
CA TRP A 134 11.68 13.00 -9.89
C TRP A 134 13.13 13.39 -9.57
N ALA A 135 13.71 12.73 -8.57
CA ALA A 135 15.13 12.80 -8.32
C ALA A 135 15.77 11.52 -8.87
N PRO A 136 16.75 11.60 -9.78
CA PRO A 136 17.47 10.41 -10.21
C PRO A 136 18.20 9.82 -9.00
N TRP A 137 18.06 8.51 -8.78
CA TRP A 137 18.88 7.81 -7.81
C TRP A 137 20.28 7.64 -8.40
N THR A 138 21.24 8.41 -7.90
CA THR A 138 22.67 8.15 -8.13
C THR A 138 23.19 7.42 -6.90
N GLY A 139 23.25 6.09 -6.96
CA GLY A 139 23.94 5.31 -5.92
C GLY A 139 25.44 5.64 -5.90
N PRO A 140 26.16 5.29 -4.81
CA PRO A 140 27.61 5.24 -4.83
C PRO A 140 28.16 4.20 -5.81
#